data_AF-A0A7S2BTJ3-F1
#
_entry.id   AF-A0A7S2BTJ3-F1
#
_cell.length_a   1.000
_cell.length_b   1.000
_cell.length_c   1.000
_cell.angle_alpha   90.00
_cell.angle_beta   90.00
_cell.angle_gamma   90.00
#
_symmetry.space_group_name_H-M   'P 1'
#
loop_
_entity.id
_entity.type
_entity.pdbx_description
1 polymer ?
#
loop_
_entity_poly.entity_id
_entity_poly.type
_entity_poly.pdbx_seq_one_letter_code
_entity_poly.pdbx_strand_id
1 'polypeptide(L)'
;AASHRDIYIKVAQPSSWNAYQELLVTWTASGFKSKFNLYSSLQDAMAGTNPWRSCNGNDRNIGFPRDCGPSTHVANQWNSLTRGGRKKYKYSVYRTAPSGSWVPLYQVGGTGVKSSKADFNRLFRDAGSGIIRRECTDCA
;
A
#
# COMPACT_ATOMS: atom_id res chain seq x y z
N ALA A 1 -6.83 11.36 -14.10
CA ALA A 1 -5.84 11.50 -13.01
C ALA A 1 -5.24 10.13 -12.77
N ALA A 2 -3.91 10.05 -12.63
CA ALA A 2 -3.22 8.77 -12.49
C ALA A 2 -3.31 8.23 -11.07
N SER A 3 -4.49 7.72 -10.70
CA SER A 3 -4.84 7.35 -9.32
C SER A 3 -3.88 6.33 -8.71
N HIS A 4 -3.11 5.60 -9.52
CA HIS A 4 -2.21 4.56 -9.03
C HIS A 4 -0.75 4.99 -8.91
N ARG A 5 -0.43 6.25 -9.25
CA ARG A 5 0.89 6.84 -8.96
C ARG A 5 1.10 7.07 -7.47
N ASP A 6 0.03 7.41 -6.76
CA ASP A 6 0.01 7.64 -5.32
C ASP A 6 -1.23 6.99 -4.71
N ILE A 7 -1.02 5.94 -3.91
CA ILE A 7 -2.10 5.26 -3.19
C ILE A 7 -1.78 5.24 -1.70
N TYR A 8 -2.76 5.60 -0.89
CA TYR A 8 -2.68 5.59 0.56
C TYR A 8 -3.58 4.50 1.12
N ILE A 9 -3.04 3.65 1.97
CA ILE A 9 -3.75 2.55 2.62
C ILE A 9 -3.88 2.90 4.11
N LYS A 10 -5.11 3.05 4.62
CA LYS A 10 -5.36 3.20 6.05
C LYS A 10 -5.85 1.87 6.61
N VAL A 11 -5.13 1.33 7.58
CA VAL A 11 -5.42 0.05 8.24
C VAL A 11 -5.94 0.33 9.65
N ALA A 12 -7.06 -0.28 10.01
CA ALA A 12 -7.73 -0.06 11.29
C ALA A 12 -6.99 -0.70 12.47
N GLN A 13 -6.35 -1.86 12.27
CA GLN A 13 -5.62 -2.61 13.31
C GLN A 13 -4.20 -2.98 12.85
N PRO A 14 -3.26 -2.01 12.80
CA PRO A 14 -1.91 -2.20 12.24
C PRO A 14 -1.11 -3.33 12.93
N SER A 15 -1.29 -3.52 14.24
CA SER A 15 -0.58 -4.52 15.05
C SER A 15 -0.77 -5.96 14.57
N SER A 16 -1.97 -6.27 14.06
CA SER A 16 -2.37 -7.60 13.56
C SER A 16 -2.16 -7.79 12.05
N TRP A 17 -1.84 -6.73 11.31
CA TRP A 17 -1.84 -6.78 9.84
C TRP A 17 -0.45 -7.07 9.29
N ASN A 18 -0.33 -8.13 8.49
CA ASN A 18 0.94 -8.51 7.85
C ASN A 18 1.12 -7.73 6.54
N ALA A 19 1.51 -6.46 6.68
CA ALA A 19 1.64 -5.55 5.55
C ALA A 19 2.64 -6.05 4.49
N TYR A 20 3.74 -6.70 4.89
CA TYR A 20 4.68 -7.28 3.93
C TYR A 20 4.01 -8.36 3.05
N GLN A 21 3.23 -9.25 3.66
CA GLN A 21 2.52 -10.31 2.94
C GLN A 21 1.53 -9.71 1.95
N GLU A 22 0.70 -8.78 2.39
CA GLU A 22 -0.35 -8.15 1.57
C GLU A 22 0.23 -7.32 0.41
N LEU A 23 1.27 -6.52 0.67
CA LEU A 23 1.72 -5.53 -0.30
C LEU A 23 2.74 -6.08 -1.31
N LEU A 24 3.56 -7.05 -0.89
CA LEU A 24 4.68 -7.54 -1.71
C LEU A 24 4.49 -8.99 -2.18
N VAL A 25 3.84 -9.86 -1.39
CA VAL A 25 3.75 -11.28 -1.69
C VAL A 25 2.43 -11.65 -2.37
N THR A 26 1.31 -11.51 -1.65
CA THR A 26 -0.03 -11.81 -2.18
C THR A 26 -1.02 -10.88 -1.53
N TRP A 27 -1.56 -9.97 -2.34
CA TRP A 27 -2.64 -9.07 -1.96
C TRP A 27 -3.95 -9.84 -1.91
N THR A 28 -4.49 -10.05 -0.72
CA THR A 28 -5.74 -10.79 -0.54
C THR A 28 -6.96 -9.89 -0.69
N ALA A 29 -6.79 -8.59 -0.46
CA ALA A 29 -7.86 -7.62 -0.28
C ALA A 29 -8.85 -7.99 0.87
N SER A 30 -8.47 -8.91 1.75
CA SER A 30 -9.36 -9.40 2.81
C SER A 30 -9.67 -8.31 3.82
N GLY A 31 -10.96 -7.99 3.98
CA GLY A 31 -11.40 -6.90 4.82
C GLY A 31 -11.28 -5.52 4.19
N PHE A 32 -11.25 -5.41 2.86
CA PHE A 32 -11.47 -4.12 2.20
C PHE A 32 -12.78 -3.47 2.71
N LYS A 33 -12.70 -2.18 3.07
CA LYS A 33 -13.73 -1.36 3.72
C LYS A 33 -14.11 -1.71 5.16
N SER A 34 -13.68 -2.84 5.71
CA SER A 34 -13.92 -3.23 7.12
C SER A 34 -12.66 -3.17 7.99
N LYS A 35 -11.51 -3.56 7.44
CA LYS A 35 -10.19 -3.58 8.11
C LYS A 35 -9.23 -2.55 7.53
N PHE A 36 -9.40 -2.19 6.26
CA PHE A 36 -8.61 -1.14 5.63
C PHE A 36 -9.39 -0.44 4.52
N ASN A 37 -8.98 0.78 4.18
CA ASN A 37 -9.47 1.54 3.04
C ASN A 37 -8.30 2.07 2.21
N LEU A 38 -8.56 2.35 0.93
CA LEU A 38 -7.61 2.95 0.00
C LEU A 38 -8.05 4.37 -0.34
N TYR A 39 -7.09 5.26 -0.51
CA TYR A 39 -7.34 6.68 -0.75
C TYR A 39 -6.36 7.23 -1.79
N SER A 40 -6.77 8.29 -2.47
CA SER A 40 -5.95 9.02 -3.43
C SER A 40 -5.12 10.14 -2.80
N SER A 41 -5.34 10.44 -1.51
CA SER A 41 -4.61 11.49 -0.80
C SER A 41 -4.32 11.11 0.65
N LEU A 42 -3.26 11.67 1.23
CA LEU A 42 -2.95 11.52 2.65
C LEU A 42 -4.06 12.14 3.52
N GLN A 43 -4.58 13.30 3.12
CA GLN A 43 -5.63 14.01 3.85
C GLN A 43 -6.88 13.14 3.99
N ASP A 44 -7.32 12.51 2.90
CA ASP A 44 -8.45 11.59 2.89
C ASP A 44 -8.17 10.34 3.74
N ALA A 45 -6.96 9.78 3.70
CA ALA A 45 -6.57 8.65 4.54
C ALA A 45 -6.53 8.99 6.03
N MET A 46 -6.17 10.23 6.39
CA MET A 46 -6.17 10.72 7.77
C MET A 46 -7.58 11.02 8.26
N ALA A 47 -8.43 11.63 7.42
CA ALA A 47 -9.81 11.98 7.74
C ALA A 47 -10.80 10.82 7.58
N GLY A 48 -10.43 9.77 6.87
CA GLY A 48 -11.32 8.66 6.52
C GLY A 48 -12.34 9.00 5.43
N THR A 49 -12.10 10.04 4.63
CA THR A 49 -13.04 10.54 3.61
C THR A 49 -12.70 10.07 2.21
N ASN A 50 -13.66 10.06 1.28
CA ASN A 50 -13.44 9.70 -0.13
C ASN A 50 -12.66 8.37 -0.39
N PRO A 51 -13.00 7.26 0.30
CA PRO A 51 -12.31 6.00 0.06
C PRO A 51 -12.59 5.47 -1.34
N TRP A 52 -11.64 4.73 -1.90
CA TRP A 52 -11.83 3.97 -3.12
C TRP A 52 -12.98 2.99 -2.98
N ARG A 53 -13.69 2.75 -4.08
CA ARG A 53 -14.93 1.96 -4.06
C ARG A 53 -14.75 0.51 -4.46
N SER A 54 -13.72 0.19 -5.25
CA SER A 54 -13.56 -1.13 -5.90
C SER A 54 -12.19 -1.73 -5.63
N CYS A 55 -12.15 -3.00 -5.22
CA CYS A 55 -10.91 -3.71 -4.94
C CYS A 55 -11.12 -5.23 -5.01
N ASN A 56 -10.12 -5.96 -5.49
CA ASN A 56 -10.06 -7.42 -5.47
C ASN A 56 -8.64 -7.89 -5.12
N GLY A 57 -8.48 -9.20 -4.93
CA GLY A 57 -7.21 -9.83 -4.56
C GLY A 57 -7.26 -11.35 -4.70
N ASN A 58 -6.40 -12.04 -3.93
CA ASN A 58 -6.24 -13.50 -3.87
C ASN A 58 -5.64 -14.15 -5.14
N ASP A 59 -4.98 -13.38 -6.00
CA ASP A 59 -4.13 -13.95 -7.06
C ASP A 59 -2.73 -14.26 -6.49
N ARG A 60 -2.37 -15.55 -6.44
CA ARG A 60 -1.14 -16.02 -5.80
C ARG A 60 0.08 -15.35 -6.42
N ASN A 61 0.95 -14.81 -5.57
CA ASN A 61 2.17 -14.10 -5.93
C ASN A 61 1.94 -12.75 -6.65
N ILE A 62 0.71 -12.22 -6.67
CA ILE A 62 0.43 -10.85 -7.09
C ILE A 62 0.30 -9.97 -5.85
N GLY A 63 1.18 -8.98 -5.73
CA GLY A 63 1.11 -7.96 -4.69
C GLY A 63 0.10 -6.87 -4.99
N PHE A 64 0.16 -5.80 -4.22
CA PHE A 64 -0.82 -4.72 -4.26
C PHE A 64 -0.74 -3.88 -5.55
N PRO A 65 -1.86 -3.30 -6.05
CA PRO A 65 -3.24 -3.42 -5.56
C PRO A 65 -4.10 -4.36 -6.40
N ARG A 66 -3.54 -5.36 -7.09
CA ARG A 66 -4.25 -6.14 -8.13
C ARG A 66 -5.12 -5.24 -9.05
N ASP A 67 -6.45 -5.33 -8.95
CA ASP A 67 -7.41 -4.57 -9.77
C ASP A 67 -8.23 -3.57 -8.93
N CYS A 68 -7.67 -2.97 -7.87
CA CYS A 68 -8.38 -1.93 -7.10
C CYS A 68 -8.37 -0.57 -7.81
N GLY A 69 -9.40 0.24 -7.59
CA GLY A 69 -9.51 1.58 -8.17
C GLY A 69 -10.52 2.48 -7.43
N PRO A 70 -10.44 3.82 -7.61
CA PRO A 70 -11.29 4.77 -6.91
C PRO A 70 -12.79 4.55 -7.14
N SER A 71 -13.16 4.18 -8.36
CA SER A 71 -14.56 4.00 -8.77
C SER A 71 -14.83 2.57 -9.22
N THR A 72 -14.03 2.07 -10.15
CA THR A 72 -14.15 0.75 -10.77
C THR A 72 -12.86 -0.04 -10.60
N HIS A 73 -12.86 -1.31 -11.01
CA HIS A 73 -11.63 -2.10 -11.08
C HIS A 73 -10.67 -1.53 -12.13
N VAL A 74 -9.39 -1.42 -11.77
CA VAL A 74 -8.33 -0.94 -12.67
C VAL A 74 -7.17 -1.94 -12.65
N ALA A 75 -7.09 -2.75 -13.70
CA ALA A 75 -6.07 -3.76 -13.84
C ALA A 75 -4.70 -3.19 -14.24
N ASN A 76 -3.68 -4.06 -14.23
CA ASN A 76 -2.31 -3.77 -14.65
C ASN A 76 -1.60 -2.69 -13.81
N GLN A 77 -2.02 -2.48 -12.56
CA GLN A 77 -1.37 -1.52 -11.65
C GLN A 77 -0.61 -2.18 -10.49
N TRP A 78 -0.65 -3.51 -10.40
CA TRP A 78 0.00 -4.26 -9.30
C TRP A 78 1.52 -4.29 -9.39
N ASN A 79 2.18 -4.45 -8.26
CA ASN A 79 3.54 -4.97 -8.19
C ASN A 79 3.53 -6.46 -7.83
N SER A 80 4.65 -7.13 -8.08
CA SER A 80 4.91 -8.48 -7.60
C SER A 80 6.41 -8.69 -7.41
N LEU A 81 6.80 -9.69 -6.61
CA LEU A 81 8.20 -10.08 -6.44
C LEU A 81 8.65 -11.15 -7.44
N THR A 82 7.73 -12.01 -7.90
CA THR A 82 8.04 -13.20 -8.72
C THR A 82 7.23 -13.30 -10.01
N ARG A 83 6.34 -12.35 -10.28
CA ARG A 83 5.46 -12.33 -11.46
C ARG A 83 5.71 -11.06 -12.29
N GLY A 84 4.83 -10.77 -13.25
CA GLY A 84 4.80 -9.49 -13.97
C GLY A 84 4.15 -8.37 -13.14
N GLY A 85 4.16 -7.15 -13.67
CA GLY A 85 3.55 -5.96 -13.04
C GLY A 85 4.43 -4.72 -13.15
N ARG A 86 4.07 -3.70 -12.38
CA ARG A 86 4.78 -2.42 -12.25
C ARG A 86 6.11 -2.64 -11.53
N LYS A 87 7.17 -2.01 -12.04
CA LYS A 87 8.56 -2.26 -11.62
C LYS A 87 9.20 -1.07 -10.92
N LYS A 88 8.56 0.10 -10.93
CA LYS A 88 9.08 1.32 -10.28
C LYS A 88 8.13 1.78 -9.19
N TYR A 89 8.21 1.12 -8.04
CA TYR A 89 7.35 1.41 -6.89
C TYR A 89 8.13 1.51 -5.58
N LYS A 90 7.58 2.27 -4.65
CA LYS A 90 8.11 2.49 -3.31
C LYS A 90 6.97 2.47 -2.29
N TYR A 91 7.19 1.78 -1.18
CA TYR A 91 6.32 1.78 -0.01
C TYR A 91 6.98 2.58 1.12
N SER A 92 6.22 3.47 1.73
CA SER A 92 6.61 4.20 2.93
C SER A 92 5.46 4.20 3.94
N VAL A 93 5.76 4.15 5.24
CA VAL A 93 4.75 4.33 6.30
C VAL A 93 4.80 5.75 6.82
N TYR A 94 3.63 6.32 7.09
CA TYR A 94 3.52 7.63 7.73
C TYR A 94 3.74 7.48 9.24
N ARG A 95 4.63 8.26 9.83
CA ARG A 95 4.83 8.34 11.28
C ARG A 95 4.32 9.71 11.75
N THR A 96 3.41 9.71 12.72
CA THR A 96 2.75 10.94 13.21
C THR A 96 3.59 11.71 14.23
N ALA A 97 4.44 11.03 15.01
CA ALA A 97 5.28 11.64 16.04
C ALA A 97 6.79 11.65 15.66
N PRO A 98 7.57 12.65 16.10
CA PRO A 98 7.17 13.92 16.72
C PRO A 98 6.65 14.97 15.71
N SER A 99 6.88 14.73 14.43
CA SER A 99 6.30 15.47 13.30
C SER A 99 6.04 14.50 12.15
N GLY A 100 4.99 14.78 11.37
CA GLY A 100 4.57 13.93 10.26
C GLY A 100 5.71 13.64 9.29
N SER A 101 6.13 12.37 9.20
CA SER A 101 7.27 11.95 8.38
C SER A 101 7.02 10.63 7.67
N TRP A 102 7.70 10.41 6.56
CA TRP A 102 7.63 9.16 5.79
C TRP A 102 8.85 8.29 6.06
N VAL A 103 8.62 7.09 6.58
CA VAL A 103 9.66 6.08 6.79
C VAL A 103 9.65 5.10 5.60
N PRO A 104 10.71 5.02 4.79
CA PRO A 104 10.75 4.11 3.65
C PRO A 104 10.80 2.65 4.12
N LEU A 105 9.98 1.80 3.51
CA LEU A 105 9.87 0.38 3.83
C LEU A 105 10.49 -0.50 2.74
N TYR A 106 10.17 -0.24 1.48
CA TYR A 106 10.60 -1.08 0.36
C TYR A 106 10.56 -0.32 -0.97
N GLN A 107 11.53 -0.53 -1.86
CA GLN A 107 11.59 0.10 -3.17
C GLN A 107 12.16 -0.85 -4.24
N VAL A 108 11.60 -0.75 -5.45
CA VAL A 108 12.10 -1.38 -6.67
C VAL A 108 12.18 -0.33 -7.77
N GLY A 109 13.19 -0.43 -8.65
CA GLY A 109 13.39 0.50 -9.76
C GLY A 109 14.10 1.81 -9.39
N GLY A 110 14.85 1.83 -8.28
CA GLY A 110 15.72 2.94 -7.85
C GLY A 110 16.64 2.52 -6.69
N THR A 111 17.30 3.47 -6.04
CA THR A 111 18.32 3.25 -4.98
C THR A 111 17.74 3.17 -3.55
N GLY A 112 16.52 2.66 -3.40
CA GLY A 112 15.82 2.66 -2.11
C GLY A 112 16.03 1.42 -1.24
N VAL A 113 15.42 1.47 -0.05
CA VAL A 113 15.45 0.41 0.96
C VAL A 113 14.73 -0.86 0.48
N LYS A 114 15.21 -2.04 0.89
CA LYS A 114 14.50 -3.32 0.78
C LYS A 114 14.44 -4.01 2.14
N SER A 115 13.56 -3.53 3.01
CA SER A 115 13.43 -4.08 4.37
C SER A 115 13.06 -5.57 4.32
N SER A 116 13.57 -6.33 5.29
CA SER A 116 13.12 -7.71 5.51
C SER A 116 11.62 -7.74 5.86
N LYS A 117 10.99 -8.91 5.77
CA LYS A 117 9.60 -9.09 6.23
C LYS A 117 9.40 -8.67 7.69
N ALA A 118 10.37 -8.99 8.55
CA ALA A 118 10.34 -8.63 9.96
C ALA A 118 10.42 -7.12 10.16
N ASP A 119 11.39 -6.46 9.50
CA ASP A 119 11.60 -5.01 9.62
C ASP A 119 10.44 -4.23 9.03
N PHE A 120 9.93 -4.62 7.86
CA PHE A 120 8.79 -3.97 7.21
C PHE A 120 7.58 -3.93 8.15
N ASN A 121 7.22 -5.08 8.72
CA ASN A 121 6.07 -5.19 9.62
C ASN A 121 6.35 -4.51 10.97
N ARG A 122 7.58 -4.55 11.49
CA ARG A 122 7.95 -3.80 12.69
C ARG A 122 7.77 -2.30 12.48
N LEU A 123 8.42 -1.74 11.45
CA LEU A 123 8.35 -0.31 11.12
C LEU A 123 6.91 0.15 10.86
N PHE A 124 6.10 -0.67 10.18
CA PHE A 124 4.69 -0.36 9.96
C PHE A 124 3.90 -0.25 11.27
N ARG A 125 4.12 -1.18 12.21
CA ARG A 125 3.45 -1.18 13.52
C ARG A 125 3.92 -0.04 14.40
N ASP A 126 5.23 0.18 14.47
CA ASP A 126 5.86 1.21 15.30
C ASP A 126 5.50 2.63 14.85
N ALA A 127 5.16 2.83 13.58
CA ALA A 127 4.76 4.13 13.06
C ALA A 127 3.45 4.65 13.65
N GLY A 128 2.60 3.77 14.21
CA GLY A 128 1.37 4.10 14.92
C GLY A 128 0.23 4.69 14.08
N SER A 129 0.50 5.22 12.89
CA SER A 129 -0.53 5.84 12.05
C SER A 129 -1.44 4.84 11.36
N GLY A 130 -0.96 3.62 11.09
CA GLY A 130 -1.63 2.65 10.23
C GLY A 130 -1.76 3.08 8.76
N ILE A 131 -1.01 4.10 8.31
CA ILE A 131 -1.05 4.63 6.95
C ILE A 131 0.22 4.24 6.18
N ILE A 132 0.04 3.51 5.08
CA ILE A 132 1.11 3.22 4.11
C ILE A 132 0.83 3.97 2.82
N ARG A 133 1.85 4.60 2.24
CA ARG A 133 1.83 5.17 0.90
C ARG A 133 2.57 4.26 -0.06
N ARG A 134 1.98 4.01 -1.22
CA ARG A 134 2.64 3.48 -2.41
C ARG A 134 2.83 4.59 -3.42
N GLU A 135 4.08 4.84 -3.77
CA GLU A 135 4.48 5.67 -4.89
C GLU A 135 4.82 4.75 -6.07
N CYS A 136 4.38 5.07 -7.29
CA CYS A 136 4.63 4.25 -8.47
C CYS A 136 4.79 5.10 -9.73
N THR A 137 6.02 5.23 -10.25
CA THR A 137 6.32 6.17 -11.35
C THR A 137 6.02 5.61 -12.73
N ASP A 138 5.87 4.29 -12.85
CA ASP A 138 5.42 3.62 -14.07
C ASP A 138 3.93 3.24 -14.02
N CYS A 139 3.18 3.65 -13.00
CA CYS A 139 1.74 3.45 -12.90
C CYS A 139 0.93 4.53 -13.65
N ALA A 140 -0.31 4.15 -13.98
CA ALA A 140 -1.27 4.98 -14.72
C ALA A 140 -2.33 5.62 -13.84
#